data_AF-A0A660SIK8-F1
#
_entry.id   AF-A0A660SIK8-F1
#
_cell.length_a   1.000
_cell.length_b   1.000
_cell.length_c   1.000
_cell.angle_alpha   90.00
_cell.angle_beta   90.00
_cell.angle_gamma   90.00
#
_symmetry.space_group_name_H-M   'P 1'
#
loop_
_entity.id
_entity.type
_entity.pdbx_description
1 polymer ?
#
loop_
_entity_poly.entity_id
_entity_poly.type
_entity_poly.pdbx_seq_one_letter_code
_entity_poly.pdbx_strand_id
1 'polypeptide(L)' 'MKYSGGPRPGYKTPGSSGADLCARIDHDITIPPGGWALIPTGIRVQIPPGYEGQV' A
#
# COMPACT_ATOMS: atom_id res chain seq x y z
N MET A 1 0.52 -14.29 -13.69
CA MET A 1 0.76 -12.85 -13.44
C MET A 1 2.02 -12.71 -12.60
N LYS A 2 3.11 -12.16 -13.15
CA LYS A 2 4.37 -11.97 -12.42
C LYS A 2 4.36 -10.57 -11.80
N TYR A 3 4.33 -10.46 -10.47
CA TYR A 3 4.35 -9.17 -9.76
C TYR A 3 5.81 -8.72 -9.61
N SER A 4 6.22 -7.74 -10.41
CA SER A 4 7.60 -7.24 -10.47
C SER A 4 7.94 -6.33 -9.27
N GLY A 5 8.64 -6.86 -8.26
CA GLY A 5 9.66 -6.13 -7.46
C GLY A 5 9.37 -4.76 -6.84
N GLY A 6 8.18 -4.49 -6.28
CA GLY A 6 7.95 -3.30 -5.44
C GLY A 6 8.30 -3.56 -3.97
N PRO A 7 8.59 -2.50 -3.16
CA PRO A 7 8.78 -2.67 -1.72
C PRO A 7 7.52 -3.27 -1.10
N ARG A 8 7.69 -4.38 -0.38
CA ARG A 8 6.58 -5.03 0.34
C ARG A 8 6.31 -4.26 1.64
N PRO A 9 5.04 -4.10 2.03
CA PRO A 9 4.73 -3.55 3.34
C PRO A 9 5.41 -4.36 4.44
N GLY A 10 6.02 -3.66 5.39
CA GLY A 10 6.71 -4.28 6.51
C GLY A 10 6.73 -3.34 7.72
N TYR A 11 6.67 -3.95 8.90
CA TYR A 11 6.85 -3.23 10.16
C TYR A 11 8.32 -2.84 10.31
N LYS A 12 8.58 -1.54 10.50
CA LYS A 12 9.96 -1.01 10.53
C LYS A 12 10.69 -1.31 11.84
N THR A 13 9.94 -1.51 12.92
CA THR A 13 10.48 -1.89 14.24
C THR A 13 9.61 -2.97 14.88
N PRO A 14 10.12 -3.72 15.88
CA PRO A 14 9.35 -4.78 16.55
C PRO A 14 8.04 -4.31 17.22
N GLY A 15 7.95 -3.02 17.58
CA GLY A 15 6.76 -2.45 18.23
C GLY A 15 5.87 -1.61 17.32
N SER A 16 6.12 -1.61 16.00
CA SER A 16 5.30 -0.86 15.05
C SER A 16 3.88 -1.45 14.97
N SER A 17 2.86 -0.60 15.10
CA SER A 17 1.45 -1.01 15.00
C SER A 17 0.92 -1.07 13.56
N GLY A 18 1.63 -0.50 12.60
CA GLY A 18 1.25 -0.45 11.18
C GLY A 18 2.43 -0.65 10.24
N ALA A 19 2.12 -0.96 8.98
CA ALA A 19 3.08 -1.08 7.89
C ALA A 19 2.74 -0.07 6.79
N ASP A 20 3.76 0.58 6.24
CA ASP A 20 3.57 1.56 5.18
C ASP A 20 3.15 0.89 3.86
N LEU A 21 2.15 1.47 3.19
CA LEU A 21 1.81 1.15 1.81
C LEU A 21 2.49 2.13 0.86
N CYS A 22 3.17 1.62 -0.16
CA CYS A 22 3.84 2.46 -1.15
C CYS A 22 2.98 2.63 -2.41
N ALA A 23 3.04 3.80 -3.03
CA ALA A 23 2.47 4.04 -4.35
C ALA A 23 3.20 3.19 -5.40
N ARG A 24 2.44 2.45 -6.20
CA ARG A 24 2.92 1.64 -7.31
C ARG A 24 2.60 2.33 -8.63
N ILE A 25 3.37 3.37 -8.93
CA ILE A 25 3.18 4.24 -10.11
C ILE A 25 4.48 4.32 -10.91
N ASP A 26 4.39 4.40 -12.23
CA ASP A 26 5.56 4.49 -13.12
C ASP A 26 6.00 5.94 -13.38
N HIS A 27 5.16 6.90 -13.03
CA HIS A 27 5.37 8.34 -13.18
C HIS A 27 4.64 9.09 -12.06
N ASP A 28 5.05 10.33 -11.82
CA ASP A 28 4.46 11.17 -10.78
C ASP A 28 2.98 11.48 -11.07
N ILE A 29 2.18 11.51 -10.00
CA ILE A 29 0.78 11.92 -10.04
C ILE A 29 0.64 13.20 -9.22
N THR A 30 0.25 14.30 -9.86
CA THR A 30 -0.06 15.56 -9.19
C THR A 30 -1.54 15.58 -8.78
N ILE A 31 -1.81 15.75 -7.49
CA ILE A 31 -3.18 15.93 -6.98
C ILE A 31 -3.37 17.43 -6.68
N PRO A 32 -4.28 18.14 -7.40
CA PRO A 32 -4.51 19.56 -7.17
C PRO A 32 -5.25 19.80 -5.83
N PRO A 33 -5.27 21.04 -5.31
CA PRO A 33 -6.05 21.37 -4.11
C PRO A 33 -7.53 20.97 -4.25
N GLY A 34 -8.04 20.21 -3.28
CA GLY A 34 -9.41 19.67 -3.29
C GLY A 34 -9.62 18.46 -4.22
N GLY A 35 -8.61 18.04 -4.97
CA GLY A 35 -8.64 16.85 -5.80
C GLY A 35 -8.54 15.54 -5.00
N TRP A 36 -8.93 14.45 -5.64
CA TRP A 36 -8.78 13.10 -5.11
C TRP A 36 -8.26 12.16 -6.21
N ALA A 37 -7.50 11.14 -5.82
CA ALA A 37 -7.02 10.11 -6.73
C ALA A 37 -6.95 8.76 -6.01
N LEU A 38 -7.29 7.69 -6.73
CA LEU A 38 -7.05 6.33 -6.26
C LEU A 38 -5.63 5.92 -6.67
N ILE A 39 -4.73 5.79 -5.69
CA ILE A 39 -3.34 5.44 -5.94
C ILE A 39 -3.15 3.93 -5.76
N PRO A 40 -2.69 3.20 -6.80
CA PRO A 40 -2.49 1.77 -6.70
C PRO A 40 -1.33 1.44 -5.76
N THR A 41 -1.49 0.43 -4.92
CA THR A 41 -0.43 -0.10 -4.04
C THR A 41 0.29 -1.29 -4.66
N GLY A 42 -0.28 -1.89 -5.70
CA GLY A 42 0.26 -3.08 -6.36
C GLY A 42 0.20 -4.36 -5.52
N ILE A 43 -0.45 -4.33 -4.35
CA ILE A 43 -0.60 -5.50 -3.48
C ILE A 43 -2.04 -6.03 -3.48
N ARG A 44 -2.16 -7.32 -3.16
CA ARG A 44 -3.42 -7.97 -2.80
C ARG A 44 -3.16 -8.76 -1.54
N VAL A 45 -4.09 -8.68 -0.59
CA VAL A 45 -3.93 -9.34 0.71
C VAL A 45 -5.02 -10.40 0.84
N GLN A 46 -4.63 -11.60 1.26
CA GLN A 46 -5.55 -12.63 1.71
C GLN A 46 -5.63 -12.54 3.23
N ILE A 47 -6.67 -11.88 3.74
CA ILE A 47 -6.88 -11.71 5.19
C ILE A 47 -7.58 -12.96 5.74
N PRO A 48 -7.03 -13.64 6.76
CA PRO A 48 -7.70 -14.78 7.39
C PRO A 48 -9.03 -14.37 8.06
N PRO A 49 -10.00 -15.30 8.20
CA PRO A 49 -11.23 -15.04 8.95
C PRO A 49 -10.92 -14.58 10.39
N GLY A 50 -11.69 -13.62 10.90
CA GLY A 50 -11.52 -13.05 12.25
C GLY A 50 -10.52 -11.90 12.33
N TYR A 51 -9.93 -11.47 11.22
CA TYR A 51 -9.02 -10.33 11.13
C TYR A 51 -9.48 -9.33 10.09
N GLU A 52 -9.01 -8.09 10.22
CA GLU A 52 -9.17 -7.03 9.23
C GLU A 52 -7.87 -6.24 9.06
N GLY A 53 -7.77 -5.52 7.95
CA GLY A 53 -6.75 -4.50 7.73
C GLY A 53 -7.43 -3.15 7.68
N GLN A 54 -6.85 -2.15 8.34
CA GLN A 54 -7.34 -0.78 8.34
C GLN A 54 -6.34 0.12 7.60
N VAL A 55 -6.87 1.07 6.83
CA VAL A 55 -6.12 2.09 6.06
C VAL A 55 -6.71 3.45 6.38
#